data_AF-A0AAW2JME8-F1
#
_entry.id   AF-A0AAW2JME8-F1
#
_cell.length_a   1.000
_cell.length_b   1.000
_cell.length_c   1.000
_cell.angle_alpha   90.00
_cell.angle_beta   90.00
_cell.angle_gamma   90.00
#
_symmetry.space_group_name_H-M   'P 1'
#
loop_
_entity.id
_entity.type
_entity.pdbx_description
1 polymer ?
#
loop_
_entity_poly.entity_id
_entity_poly.type
_entity_poly.pdbx_seq_one_letter_code
_entity_poly.pdbx_strand_id
1 'polypeptide(L)'
;MEDLLGGMQFHGQMVKMGFHRNAHVGSGLIDLYSKCGGHMLDSRKVFQDIPHPDLVLWNTMISGYSLNDEFSEEALLCFKEMQQAGNLPDDCSFVCVLSASAKMSSPSQGKQIHSLVIKSDITSNRVSINNALVAMYSKCGNLEDARRLF
;
A
#
# COMPACT_ATOMS: atom_id res chain seq x y z
N MET A 1 16.52 11.81 -5.72
CA MET A 1 15.67 12.11 -6.88
C MET A 1 15.82 10.91 -7.79
N GLU A 2 14.88 9.98 -7.74
CA GLU A 2 14.91 8.82 -8.64
C GLU A 2 14.85 9.31 -10.10
N ASP A 3 15.48 8.59 -11.01
CA ASP A 3 15.59 8.98 -12.43
C ASP A 3 14.24 8.81 -13.14
N LEU A 4 13.36 9.79 -12.93
CA LEU A 4 12.04 9.88 -13.54
C LEU A 4 12.11 9.90 -15.07
N LEU A 5 13.15 10.51 -15.64
CA LEU A 5 13.31 10.61 -17.09
C LEU A 5 13.56 9.21 -17.69
N GLY A 6 14.50 8.46 -17.13
CA GLY A 6 14.74 7.07 -17.52
C GLY A 6 13.48 6.21 -17.35
N GLY A 7 12.74 6.42 -16.27
CA GLY A 7 11.45 5.77 -16.01
C GLY A 7 10.38 6.02 -17.06
N MET A 8 10.19 7.29 -17.47
CA MET A 8 9.24 7.64 -18.53
C MET A 8 9.64 7.05 -19.88
N GLN A 9 10.93 7.03 -20.20
CA GLN A 9 11.45 6.39 -21.42
C GLN A 9 11.17 4.88 -21.40
N PHE A 10 11.46 4.22 -20.27
CA PHE A 10 11.17 2.81 -20.07
C PHE A 10 9.66 2.53 -20.19
N HIS A 11 8.81 3.32 -19.56
CA HIS A 11 7.35 3.20 -19.68
C HIS A 11 6.88 3.31 -21.14
N GLY A 12 7.34 4.32 -21.87
CA GLY A 12 7.03 4.47 -23.29
C GLY A 12 7.49 3.27 -24.14
N GLN A 13 8.67 2.71 -23.83
CA GLN A 13 9.15 1.50 -24.49
C GLN A 13 8.27 0.28 -24.16
N MET A 14 7.85 0.10 -22.90
CA MET A 14 6.97 -0.99 -22.50
C MET A 14 5.59 -0.91 -23.17
N VAL A 15 5.04 0.30 -23.33
CA VAL A 15 3.82 0.52 -24.13
C VAL A 15 4.05 0.10 -25.59
N LYS A 16 5.12 0.59 -26.21
CA LYS A 16 5.46 0.27 -27.61
C LYS A 16 5.67 -1.22 -27.85
N MET A 17 6.23 -1.93 -26.88
CA MET A 17 6.49 -3.36 -26.93
C MET A 17 5.29 -4.22 -26.51
N GLY A 18 4.17 -3.61 -26.10
CA GLY A 18 2.96 -4.33 -25.69
C GLY A 18 2.97 -4.87 -24.26
N PHE A 19 3.92 -4.46 -23.42
CA PHE A 19 4.06 -4.90 -22.03
C PHE A 19 3.33 -4.01 -20.99
N HIS A 20 2.63 -2.96 -21.42
CA HIS A 20 1.92 -2.04 -20.51
C HIS A 20 0.86 -2.69 -19.61
N ARG A 21 0.35 -3.88 -19.97
CA ARG A 21 -0.64 -4.64 -19.16
C ARG A 21 0.00 -5.77 -18.33
N ASN A 22 1.32 -5.85 -18.27
CA ASN A 22 2.03 -6.87 -17.50
C ASN A 22 2.17 -6.42 -16.03
N ALA A 23 1.69 -7.23 -15.10
CA ALA A 23 1.69 -6.91 -13.67
C ALA A 23 3.10 -6.64 -13.10
N HIS A 24 4.10 -7.42 -13.52
CA HIS A 24 5.47 -7.27 -13.03
C HIS A 24 6.11 -5.95 -13.50
N VAL A 25 5.93 -5.60 -14.77
CA VAL A 25 6.34 -4.29 -15.31
C VAL A 25 5.57 -3.17 -14.63
N GLY A 26 4.28 -3.36 -14.42
CA GLY A 26 3.39 -2.45 -13.71
C GLY A 26 3.88 -2.12 -12.31
N SER A 27 4.21 -3.13 -11.51
CA SER A 27 4.74 -2.94 -10.16
C SER A 27 6.02 -2.09 -10.16
N GLY A 28 6.96 -2.35 -11.08
CA GLY A 28 8.18 -1.55 -11.19
C GLY A 28 7.91 -0.08 -11.54
N LEU A 29 6.97 0.17 -12.46
CA LEU A 29 6.56 1.53 -12.83
C LEU A 29 5.83 2.25 -11.70
N ILE A 30 4.92 1.56 -10.99
CA ILE A 30 4.19 2.13 -9.85
C ILE A 30 5.16 2.49 -8.72
N ASP A 31 6.10 1.61 -8.38
CA ASP A 31 7.12 1.86 -7.35
C ASP A 31 7.91 3.13 -7.67
N LEU A 32 8.43 3.24 -8.91
CA LEU A 32 9.13 4.42 -9.38
C LEU A 32 8.27 5.68 -9.29
N TYR A 33 7.09 5.69 -9.92
CA TYR A 33 6.25 6.88 -9.96
C TYR A 33 5.78 7.31 -8.56
N SER A 34 5.54 6.36 -7.65
CA SER A 34 5.06 6.67 -6.29
C SER A 34 6.10 7.38 -5.43
N LYS A 35 7.39 7.21 -5.75
CA LYS A 35 8.53 7.85 -5.07
C LYS A 35 8.94 9.16 -5.74
N CYS A 36 8.49 9.40 -6.96
CA CYS A 36 8.57 10.69 -7.63
C CYS A 36 7.38 11.57 -7.21
N GLY A 37 7.64 12.61 -6.41
CA GLY A 37 6.59 13.53 -5.96
C GLY A 37 5.74 14.07 -7.11
N GLY A 38 4.42 14.06 -6.95
CA GLY A 38 3.45 14.52 -7.95
C GLY A 38 3.06 13.49 -9.03
N HIS A 39 3.63 12.28 -9.04
CA HIS A 39 3.37 11.25 -10.06
C HIS A 39 2.46 10.10 -9.61
N MET A 40 1.76 10.25 -8.47
CA MET A 40 0.80 9.25 -8.00
C MET A 40 -0.33 8.99 -9.01
N LEU A 41 -0.71 10.00 -9.78
CA LEU A 41 -1.70 9.84 -10.85
C LEU A 41 -1.18 8.93 -11.97
N ASP A 42 0.12 8.95 -12.26
CA ASP A 42 0.72 8.07 -13.26
C ASP A 42 0.83 6.63 -12.73
N SER A 43 1.17 6.45 -11.46
CA SER A 43 1.03 5.15 -10.77
C SER A 43 -0.38 4.57 -10.91
N ARG A 44 -1.40 5.40 -10.66
CA ARG A 44 -2.81 4.97 -10.77
C ARG A 44 -3.20 4.56 -12.19
N LYS A 45 -2.75 5.29 -13.22
CA LYS A 45 -3.01 4.93 -14.63
C LYS A 45 -2.40 3.56 -14.96
N VAL A 46 -1.14 3.34 -14.57
CA VAL A 46 -0.47 2.05 -14.78
C VAL A 46 -1.25 0.92 -14.11
N PHE A 47 -1.69 1.12 -12.87
CA PHE A 47 -2.50 0.15 -12.15
C PHE A 47 -3.83 -0.17 -12.86
N GLN A 48 -4.52 0.84 -13.37
CA GLN A 48 -5.82 0.70 -14.04
C GLN A 48 -5.74 0.00 -15.41
N ASP A 49 -4.60 0.09 -16.10
CA ASP A 49 -4.40 -0.55 -17.41
C ASP A 49 -4.19 -2.08 -17.29
N ILE A 50 -3.82 -2.57 -16.10
CA ILE A 50 -3.52 -3.99 -15.84
C ILE A 50 -4.78 -4.73 -15.41
N PRO A 51 -5.24 -5.72 -16.20
CA PRO A 51 -6.40 -6.52 -15.85
C PRO A 51 -6.02 -7.57 -14.79
N HIS A 52 -6.90 -7.81 -13.82
CA HIS A 52 -6.71 -8.79 -12.74
C HIS A 52 -5.39 -8.59 -11.97
N PRO A 53 -5.21 -7.46 -11.26
CA PRO A 53 -4.03 -7.24 -10.44
C PRO A 53 -3.80 -8.37 -9.45
N ASP A 54 -2.56 -8.89 -9.41
CA ASP A 54 -2.14 -9.84 -8.39
C ASP A 54 -1.85 -9.13 -7.06
N LEU A 55 -1.64 -9.92 -6.00
CA LEU A 55 -1.37 -9.38 -4.67
C LEU A 55 -0.15 -8.46 -4.62
N VAL A 56 0.89 -8.76 -5.43
CA VAL A 56 2.10 -7.93 -5.50
C VAL A 56 1.79 -6.56 -6.06
N LEU A 57 1.01 -6.48 -7.14
CA LEU A 57 0.61 -5.22 -7.75
C LEU A 57 -0.30 -4.40 -6.82
N TRP A 58 -1.25 -5.05 -6.13
CA TRP A 58 -2.07 -4.40 -5.09
C TRP A 58 -1.20 -3.82 -3.98
N ASN A 59 -0.29 -4.62 -3.41
CA ASN A 59 0.60 -4.18 -2.34
C ASN A 59 1.53 -3.05 -2.80
N THR A 60 1.98 -3.07 -4.06
CA THR A 60 2.79 -1.99 -4.62
C THR A 60 2.00 -0.69 -4.68
N MET A 61 0.74 -0.72 -5.11
CA MET A 61 -0.12 0.46 -5.17
C MET A 61 -0.47 0.99 -3.78
N ILE A 62 -0.84 0.11 -2.84
CA ILE A 62 -1.14 0.48 -1.44
C ILE A 62 0.11 1.07 -0.78
N SER A 63 1.28 0.48 -1.00
CA SER A 63 2.55 1.00 -0.52
C SER A 63 2.82 2.40 -1.07
N GLY A 64 2.67 2.59 -2.39
CA GLY A 64 2.84 3.87 -3.05
C GLY A 64 1.97 4.97 -2.44
N TYR A 65 0.68 4.70 -2.24
CA TYR A 65 -0.22 5.62 -1.53
C TYR A 65 0.25 5.87 -0.10
N SER A 66 0.63 4.82 0.64
CA SER A 66 1.07 4.94 2.04
C SER A 66 2.37 5.75 2.21
N LEU A 67 3.21 5.87 1.18
CA LEU A 67 4.44 6.69 1.23
C LEU A 67 4.13 8.19 1.23
N ASN A 68 3.01 8.59 0.63
CA ASN A 68 2.64 9.97 0.40
C ASN A 68 1.51 10.36 1.35
N ASP A 69 1.78 11.29 2.28
CA ASP A 69 0.84 11.60 3.37
C ASP A 69 -0.54 12.04 2.85
N GLU A 70 -0.57 12.76 1.73
CA GLU A 70 -1.80 13.23 1.05
C GLU A 70 -2.70 12.10 0.53
N PHE A 71 -2.16 10.89 0.35
CA PHE A 71 -2.88 9.73 -0.20
C PHE A 71 -3.17 8.63 0.83
N SER A 72 -3.13 8.96 2.12
CA SER A 72 -3.35 7.96 3.17
C SER A 72 -4.76 7.35 3.13
N GLU A 73 -5.77 8.12 2.71
CA GLU A 73 -7.14 7.61 2.55
C GLU A 73 -7.26 6.68 1.34
N GLU A 74 -6.59 7.01 0.23
CA GLU A 74 -6.51 6.21 -0.98
C GLU A 74 -5.83 4.86 -0.72
N ALA A 75 -4.83 4.80 0.17
CA ALA A 75 -4.25 3.53 0.61
C ALA A 75 -5.31 2.60 1.25
N LEU A 76 -6.18 3.14 2.10
CA LEU A 76 -7.26 2.38 2.74
C LEU A 76 -8.36 1.96 1.75
N LEU A 77 -8.70 2.85 0.82
CA LEU A 77 -9.65 2.54 -0.25
C LEU A 77 -9.12 1.43 -1.17
N CYS A 78 -7.86 1.54 -1.58
CA CYS A 78 -7.19 0.54 -2.42
C CYS A 78 -7.13 -0.84 -1.72
N PHE A 79 -6.85 -0.87 -0.41
CA PHE A 79 -6.91 -2.08 0.39
C PHE A 79 -8.32 -2.69 0.48
N LYS A 80 -9.36 -1.85 0.52
CA LYS A 80 -10.75 -2.32 0.48
C LYS A 80 -11.09 -2.91 -0.89
N GLU A 81 -10.69 -2.25 -1.97
CA GLU A 81 -10.86 -2.73 -3.34
C GLU A 81 -10.15 -4.07 -3.57
N MET A 82 -8.92 -4.23 -3.05
CA MET A 82 -8.17 -5.49 -3.07
C MET A 82 -8.99 -6.65 -2.46
N GLN A 83 -9.55 -6.43 -1.27
CA GLN A 83 -10.39 -7.43 -0.59
C GLN A 83 -11.69 -7.73 -1.36
N GLN A 84 -12.32 -6.70 -1.94
CA GLN A 84 -13.52 -6.86 -2.77
C GLN A 84 -13.24 -7.63 -4.07
N ALA A 85 -12.03 -7.52 -4.60
CA ALA A 85 -11.54 -8.31 -5.73
C ALA A 85 -11.19 -9.76 -5.33
N GLY A 86 -11.37 -10.15 -4.06
CA GLY A 86 -11.13 -11.50 -3.57
C GLY A 86 -9.67 -11.80 -3.20
N ASN A 87 -8.79 -10.77 -3.17
CA ASN A 87 -7.41 -10.95 -2.75
C ASN A 87 -7.32 -10.91 -1.22
N LEU A 88 -6.68 -11.94 -0.65
CA LEU A 88 -6.40 -12.00 0.78
C LEU A 88 -5.20 -11.11 1.12
N PRO A 89 -5.32 -10.16 2.06
CA PRO A 89 -4.20 -9.37 2.50
C PRO A 89 -3.08 -10.22 3.11
N ASP A 90 -1.83 -9.80 2.89
CA ASP A 90 -0.65 -10.35 3.56
C ASP A 90 -0.05 -9.36 4.58
N ASP A 91 1.10 -9.73 5.15
CA ASP A 91 1.83 -8.91 6.11
C ASP A 91 2.23 -7.54 5.53
N CYS A 92 2.62 -7.50 4.25
CA CYS A 92 2.93 -6.26 3.54
C CYS A 92 1.69 -5.36 3.43
N SER A 93 0.54 -5.93 3.02
CA SER A 93 -0.72 -5.20 2.94
C SER A 93 -1.04 -4.51 4.27
N PHE A 94 -0.96 -5.26 5.38
CA PHE A 94 -1.29 -4.77 6.72
C PHE A 94 -0.33 -3.68 7.20
N VAL A 95 0.98 -3.86 7.00
CA VAL A 95 1.98 -2.84 7.37
C VAL A 95 1.71 -1.52 6.67
N CYS A 96 1.42 -1.55 5.36
CA CYS A 96 1.14 -0.34 4.59
C CYS A 96 -0.12 0.39 5.07
N VAL A 97 -1.24 -0.32 5.31
CA VAL A 97 -2.48 0.34 5.75
C VAL A 97 -2.45 0.80 7.22
N LEU A 98 -1.69 0.11 8.08
CA LEU A 98 -1.43 0.58 9.44
C LEU A 98 -0.60 1.86 9.43
N SER A 99 0.42 1.94 8.57
CA SER A 99 1.22 3.15 8.36
C SER A 99 0.35 4.31 7.88
N ALA A 100 -0.50 4.10 6.86
CA ALA A 100 -1.43 5.10 6.37
C ALA A 100 -2.41 5.57 7.46
N SER A 101 -2.97 4.65 8.24
CA SER A 101 -3.87 4.99 9.36
C SER A 101 -3.16 5.81 10.46
N ALA A 102 -1.88 5.50 10.72
CA ALA A 102 -1.06 6.25 11.66
C ALA A 102 -0.82 7.68 11.20
N LYS A 103 -0.62 7.91 9.89
CA LYS A 103 -0.47 9.24 9.29
C LYS A 103 -1.74 10.07 9.38
N MET A 104 -2.90 9.44 9.20
CA MET A 104 -4.21 10.08 9.36
C MET A 104 -4.58 10.37 10.83
N SER A 105 -3.80 9.87 11.81
CA SER A 105 -4.13 9.94 13.23
C SER A 105 -5.56 9.46 13.53
N SER A 106 -5.98 8.36 12.88
CA SER A 106 -7.34 7.83 12.95
C SER A 106 -7.41 6.52 13.77
N PRO A 107 -7.69 6.60 15.10
CA PRO A 107 -7.75 5.41 15.94
C PRO A 107 -8.84 4.43 15.52
N SER A 108 -9.95 4.90 14.94
CA SER A 108 -11.06 4.04 14.52
C SER A 108 -10.69 3.14 13.34
N GLN A 109 -9.95 3.67 12.35
CA GLN A 109 -9.44 2.89 11.22
C GLN A 109 -8.36 1.91 11.70
N GLY A 110 -7.43 2.38 12.52
CA GLY A 110 -6.39 1.53 13.10
C GLY A 110 -6.93 0.33 13.89
N LYS A 111 -7.99 0.53 14.69
CA LYS A 111 -8.66 -0.56 15.44
C LYS A 111 -9.37 -1.57 14.52
N GLN A 112 -9.98 -1.10 13.44
CA GLN A 112 -10.60 -1.98 12.44
C GLN A 112 -9.56 -2.87 11.76
N ILE A 113 -8.45 -2.26 11.31
CA ILE A 113 -7.35 -2.99 10.69
C ILE A 113 -6.72 -3.97 11.67
N HIS A 114 -6.50 -3.56 12.93
CA HIS A 114 -6.00 -4.48 13.97
C HIS A 114 -6.93 -5.69 14.15
N SER A 115 -8.25 -5.48 14.14
CA SER A 115 -9.22 -6.57 14.23
C SER A 115 -9.15 -7.51 13.02
N LEU A 116 -8.85 -6.98 11.82
CA LEU A 116 -8.61 -7.79 10.62
C LEU A 116 -7.32 -8.61 10.72
N VAL A 117 -6.24 -8.04 11.26
CA VAL A 117 -4.98 -8.76 11.54
C VAL A 117 -5.21 -9.95 12.49
N ILE A 118 -6.01 -9.76 13.55
CA ILE A 118 -6.30 -10.85 14.50
C ILE A 118 -7.10 -11.98 13.85
N LYS A 119 -7.98 -11.64 12.91
CA LYS A 119 -8.85 -12.58 12.20
C LYS A 119 -8.16 -13.26 11.01
N SER A 120 -7.01 -12.75 10.56
CA SER A 120 -6.28 -13.34 9.45
C SER A 120 -5.36 -14.46 9.94
N ASP A 121 -5.22 -15.51 9.15
CA ASP A 121 -4.31 -16.63 9.42
C ASP A 121 -2.83 -16.27 9.14
N ILE A 122 -2.44 -15.01 9.35
CA ILE A 122 -1.08 -14.55 9.04
C ILE A 122 -0.12 -15.05 10.12
N THR A 123 0.65 -16.07 9.73
CA THR A 123 1.71 -16.67 10.54
C THR A 123 3.07 -16.02 10.28
N SER A 124 3.28 -15.46 9.10
CA SER A 124 4.55 -14.86 8.67
C SER A 124 4.72 -13.43 9.21
N ASN A 125 5.93 -13.12 9.68
CA ASN A 125 6.39 -11.77 10.04
C ASN A 125 5.48 -10.94 10.97
N ARG A 126 4.94 -11.57 12.03
CA ARG A 126 4.18 -10.86 13.09
C ARG A 126 4.92 -9.68 13.72
N VAL A 127 6.26 -9.70 13.71
CA VAL A 127 7.08 -8.61 14.25
C VAL A 127 6.86 -7.31 13.49
N SER A 128 6.89 -7.33 12.15
CA SER A 128 6.66 -6.13 11.34
C SER A 128 5.25 -5.57 11.55
N ILE A 129 4.23 -6.44 11.60
CA ILE A 129 2.84 -6.01 11.85
C ILE A 129 2.69 -5.41 13.25
N ASN A 130 3.26 -6.05 14.28
CA ASN A 130 3.22 -5.55 15.65
C ASN A 130 3.91 -4.19 15.77
N ASN A 131 5.05 -4.01 15.13
CA ASN A 131 5.75 -2.73 15.10
C ASN A 131 4.89 -1.64 14.42
N ALA A 132 4.22 -1.97 13.32
CA ALA A 132 3.30 -1.05 12.65
C ALA A 132 2.08 -0.71 13.52
N LEU A 133 1.54 -1.68 14.27
CA LEU A 133 0.45 -1.47 15.23
C LEU A 133 0.87 -0.54 16.37
N VAL A 134 2.04 -0.76 16.97
CA VAL A 134 2.60 0.11 18.03
C VAL A 134 2.77 1.54 17.51
N ALA A 135 3.35 1.71 16.31
CA ALA A 135 3.49 3.02 15.68
C ALA A 135 2.13 3.71 15.46
N MET A 136 1.13 2.95 15.00
CA MET A 136 -0.22 3.46 14.77
C MET A 136 -0.90 3.92 16.07
N TYR A 137 -0.93 3.09 17.12
CA TYR A 137 -1.54 3.49 18.39
C TYR A 137 -0.80 4.66 19.05
N SER A 138 0.54 4.69 18.93
CA SER A 138 1.37 5.79 19.45
C SER A 138 1.03 7.11 18.76
N LYS A 139 0.93 7.13 17.42
CA LYS A 139 0.57 8.34 16.66
C LYS A 139 -0.87 8.78 16.90
N CYS A 140 -1.80 7.85 17.16
CA CYS A 140 -3.18 8.17 17.50
C CYS A 140 -3.38 8.68 18.94
N GLY A 141 -2.30 8.88 19.71
CA GLY A 141 -2.37 9.33 21.10
C GLY A 141 -2.98 8.31 22.06
N ASN A 142 -3.09 7.04 21.63
CA ASN A 142 -3.83 6.00 22.34
C ASN A 142 -2.87 4.95 22.90
N LEU A 143 -1.87 5.43 23.65
CA LEU A 143 -0.79 4.64 24.23
C LEU A 143 -1.29 3.63 25.28
N GLU A 144 -2.37 3.94 26.00
CA GLU A 144 -2.97 3.00 26.96
C GLU A 144 -3.60 1.78 26.28
N ASP A 145 -4.25 1.96 25.12
CA ASP A 145 -4.74 0.81 24.35
C ASP A 145 -3.56 -0.01 23.79
N ALA A 146 -2.47 0.64 23.35
CA ALA A 146 -1.25 -0.06 22.94
C ALA A 146 -0.69 -0.93 24.07
N ARG A 147 -0.57 -0.36 25.28
CA ARG A 147 -0.01 -1.04 26.47
C ARG A 147 -0.89 -2.17 27.01
N ARG A 148 -2.19 -2.17 26.69
CA ARG A 148 -3.10 -3.27 27.05
C ARG A 148 -3.04 -4.44 26.09
N LEU A 149 -2.59 -4.20 24.86
CA LEU A 149 -2.59 -5.17 23.76
C LEU A 149 -1.23 -5.88 23.58
N PHE A 150 -0.14 -5.25 24.00
CA PHE A 150 1.24 -5.74 23.91
C PHE A 150 1.91 -5.78 25.29
#